data_AF-A0A8C7ECY0-F1
#
_entry.id   AF-A0A8C7ECY0-F1
#
_cell.length_a   1.000
_cell.length_b   1.000
_cell.length_c   1.000
_cell.angle_alpha   90.00
_cell.angle_beta   90.00
_cell.angle_gamma   90.00
#
_symmetry.space_group_name_H-M   'P 1'
#
loop_
_entity.id
_entity.type
_entity.pdbx_description
1 polymer ?
#
loop_
_entity_poly.entity_id
_entity_poly.type
_entity_poly.pdbx_seq_one_letter_code
_entity_poly.pdbx_strand_id
1 'polypeptide(L)'
;MRQSRQTACTPALSIPSWCGTPTPREGAQTSIYCAVAEELDSVTGQYFSDCKPAYVSPRGRDDATAKQLWNVSCELLGIQWD
;
A
#
# COMPACT_ATOMS: atom_id res chain seq x y z
N MET A 1 -24.63 -20.50 5.72
CA MET A 1 -24.72 -20.63 4.24
C MET A 1 -23.36 -20.22 3.67
N ARG A 2 -22.63 -21.19 3.09
CA ARG A 2 -21.34 -21.09 2.38
C ARG A 2 -20.11 -20.53 3.11
N GLN A 3 -19.59 -21.32 4.05
CA GLN A 3 -18.14 -21.57 4.06
C GLN A 3 -17.83 -22.45 2.85
N SER A 4 -17.42 -21.85 1.73
CA SER A 4 -16.94 -22.62 0.58
C SER A 4 -16.09 -21.71 -0.30
N ARG A 5 -14.79 -22.05 -0.39
CA ARG A 5 -13.78 -21.53 -1.33
C ARG A 5 -12.98 -20.31 -0.86
N GLN A 6 -12.19 -20.48 0.19
CA GLN A 6 -10.79 -20.03 0.10
C GLN A 6 -10.00 -21.26 -0.38
N THR A 7 -10.00 -21.47 -1.69
CA THR A 7 -9.10 -22.42 -2.33
C THR A 7 -7.68 -21.94 -2.01
N ALA A 8 -6.98 -22.75 -1.21
CA ALA A 8 -5.54 -22.66 -1.07
C ALA A 8 -4.91 -22.60 -2.46
N CYS A 9 -4.33 -21.45 -2.81
CA CYS A 9 -3.40 -21.39 -3.93
C CYS A 9 -2.14 -22.15 -3.53
N THR A 10 -2.05 -23.42 -3.90
CA THR A 10 -0.77 -24.12 -4.16
C THR A 10 -1.11 -25.39 -4.95
N PRO A 11 -0.31 -25.78 -5.97
CA PRO A 11 1.16 -25.90 -5.94
C PRO A 11 1.81 -25.00 -7.02
N ALA A 12 3.10 -24.62 -6.99
CA ALA A 12 4.24 -25.52 -7.17
C ALA A 12 5.60 -24.80 -7.01
N LEU A 13 5.77 -23.98 -5.97
CA LEU A 13 7.10 -23.69 -5.42
C LEU A 13 6.93 -23.68 -3.90
N SER A 14 7.45 -24.72 -3.24
CA SER A 14 7.57 -24.76 -1.79
C SER A 14 8.59 -23.70 -1.38
N ILE A 15 8.12 -22.45 -1.28
CA ILE A 15 8.90 -21.35 -0.74
C ILE A 15 9.30 -21.78 0.68
N PRO A 16 10.61 -21.92 0.96
CA PRO A 16 11.06 -22.31 2.30
C PRO A 16 10.51 -21.33 3.32
N SER A 17 10.14 -21.79 4.52
CA SER A 17 9.59 -20.96 5.60
C SER A 17 10.48 -19.76 6.01
N TRP A 18 11.74 -19.76 5.56
CA TRP A 18 12.68 -18.65 5.66
C TRP A 18 12.38 -17.47 4.73
N CYS A 19 11.77 -17.72 3.57
CA CYS A 19 11.27 -16.70 2.65
C CYS A 19 9.82 -16.36 3.04
N GLY A 20 9.68 -15.74 4.20
CA GLY A 20 8.40 -15.32 4.76
C GLY A 20 7.85 -14.11 4.01
N THR A 21 7.11 -14.36 2.92
CA THR A 21 6.23 -13.33 2.39
C THR A 21 5.04 -13.17 3.34
N PRO A 22 4.63 -11.93 3.66
CA PRO A 22 3.49 -11.71 4.53
C PRO A 22 2.24 -12.35 3.92
N THR A 23 1.38 -12.91 4.77
CA THR A 23 0.10 -13.46 4.32
C THR A 23 -0.79 -12.33 3.77
N PRO A 24 -1.76 -12.65 2.89
CA PRO A 24 -2.71 -11.63 2.39
C PRO A 24 -3.43 -10.87 3.52
N ARG A 25 -3.66 -11.53 4.66
CA ARG A 25 -4.26 -10.92 5.85
C ARG A 25 -3.34 -9.88 6.48
N GLU A 26 -2.06 -10.22 6.66
CA GLU A 26 -1.05 -9.32 7.25
C GLU A 26 -0.78 -8.13 6.32
N GLY A 27 -0.66 -8.36 5.02
CA GLY A 27 -0.45 -7.29 4.04
C GLY A 27 -1.62 -6.30 3.94
N ALA A 28 -2.87 -6.77 4.07
CA ALA A 28 -4.05 -5.91 4.01
C ALA A 28 -4.27 -5.08 5.29
N GLN A 29 -3.64 -5.45 6.41
CA GLN A 29 -3.92 -4.87 7.71
C GLN A 29 -3.64 -3.36 7.75
N THR A 30 -2.49 -2.94 7.21
CA THR A 30 -2.08 -1.52 7.21
C THR A 30 -3.04 -0.66 6.37
N SER A 31 -3.47 -1.15 5.20
CA SER A 31 -4.42 -0.42 4.36
C SER A 31 -5.78 -0.29 5.03
N ILE A 32 -6.25 -1.34 5.70
CA ILE A 32 -7.51 -1.29 6.46
C ILE A 32 -7.39 -0.28 7.61
N TYR A 33 -6.29 -0.33 8.37
CA TYR A 33 -6.03 0.57 9.48
C TYR A 33 -6.07 2.05 9.03
N CYS A 34 -5.37 2.41 7.95
CA CYS A 34 -5.40 3.78 7.43
C CYS A 34 -6.79 4.23 6.93
N ALA A 35 -7.66 3.31 6.54
CA ALA A 35 -8.99 3.64 6.01
C ALA A 35 -10.06 3.78 7.10
N VAL A 36 -9.90 3.14 8.27
CA VAL A 36 -10.96 3.03 9.28
C VAL A 36 -10.58 3.59 10.66
N ALA A 37 -9.31 3.85 10.93
CA ALA A 37 -8.88 4.31 12.25
C ALA A 37 -9.28 5.78 12.47
N GLU A 38 -10.24 6.02 13.38
CA GLU A 38 -10.74 7.36 13.74
C GLU A 38 -9.63 8.30 14.25
N GLU A 39 -8.59 7.74 14.87
CA GLU A 39 -7.40 8.48 15.33
C GLU A 39 -6.58 9.09 14.19
N LEU A 40 -6.80 8.65 12.95
CA LEU A 40 -6.13 9.16 11.75
C LEU A 40 -6.98 10.16 10.96
N ASP A 41 -8.20 10.46 11.39
CA ASP A 41 -9.10 11.36 10.66
C ASP A 41 -8.52 12.77 10.48
N SER A 42 -7.75 13.24 11.46
CA SER A 42 -7.04 14.54 11.39
C SER A 42 -5.61 14.46 10.85
N VAL A 43 -5.09 13.26 10.56
CA VAL A 43 -3.70 13.02 10.18
C VAL A 43 -3.59 12.84 8.66
N THR A 44 -2.96 13.79 7.98
CA THR A 44 -2.72 13.72 6.52
C THR A 44 -1.23 13.81 6.21
N GLY A 45 -0.83 13.30 5.03
CA GLY A 45 0.55 13.40 4.53
C GLY A 45 1.57 12.44 5.18
N GLN A 46 1.12 11.52 6.04
CA GLN A 46 1.99 10.57 6.74
C GLN A 46 2.06 9.22 5.99
N TYR A 47 3.20 8.56 6.12
CA TYR A 47 3.43 7.21 5.58
C TYR A 47 3.36 6.18 6.69
N PHE A 48 2.64 5.07 6.45
CA PHE A 48 2.44 4.00 7.42
C PHE A 48 3.01 2.67 6.92
N SER A 49 3.65 1.93 7.83
CA SER A 49 4.10 0.55 7.65
C SER A 49 3.77 -0.22 8.92
N ASP A 50 3.27 -1.46 8.78
CA ASP A 50 2.90 -2.31 9.93
C ASP A 50 1.96 -1.62 10.94
N CYS A 51 0.97 -0.90 10.42
CA CYS A 51 0.02 -0.09 11.20
C CYS A 51 0.67 1.01 12.07
N LYS A 52 1.88 1.47 11.73
CA LYS A 52 2.60 2.52 12.46
C LYS A 52 3.19 3.56 11.51
N PRO A 53 3.34 4.83 11.95
CA PRO A 53 4.06 5.83 11.18
C PRO A 53 5.48 5.36 10.89
N ALA A 54 5.88 5.42 9.63
CA ALA A 54 7.18 4.95 9.16
C ALA A 54 7.87 6.03 8.31
N TYR A 55 9.20 5.93 8.22
CA TYR A 55 10.01 6.90 7.49
C TYR A 55 10.05 6.56 6.00
N VAL A 56 9.55 7.47 5.16
CA VAL A 56 9.67 7.37 3.69
C VAL A 56 11.13 7.49 3.28
N SER A 57 11.53 6.77 2.22
CA SER A 57 12.85 6.91 1.61
C SER A 57 13.14 8.37 1.20
N PRO A 58 14.41 8.81 1.14
CA PRO A 58 14.75 10.20 0.77
C PRO A 58 14.21 10.62 -0.58
N ARG A 59 14.21 9.72 -1.57
CA ARG A 59 13.66 9.98 -2.91
C ARG A 59 12.14 10.14 -2.90
N GLY A 60 11.45 9.49 -1.97
CA GLY A 60 10.00 9.61 -1.81
C GLY A 60 9.56 10.89 -1.10
N ARG A 61 10.49 11.75 -0.68
CA ARG A 61 10.22 13.06 -0.04
C ARG A 61 10.58 14.25 -0.92
N ASP A 62 11.03 13.99 -2.14
CA ASP A 62 11.39 15.06 -3.06
C ASP A 62 10.13 15.58 -3.76
N ASP A 63 9.61 16.71 -3.26
CA ASP A 63 8.44 17.38 -3.81
C ASP A 63 8.64 17.83 -5.26
N ALA A 64 9.87 18.13 -5.68
CA ALA A 64 10.14 18.53 -7.06
C ALA A 64 9.94 17.34 -8.01
N THR A 65 10.51 16.18 -7.66
CA THR A 65 10.29 14.93 -8.41
C THR A 65 8.81 14.51 -8.37
N ALA A 66 8.12 14.66 -7.24
CA ALA A 66 6.71 14.32 -7.12
C ALA A 66 5.83 15.17 -8.07
N LYS A 67 6.08 16.48 -8.16
CA LYS A 67 5.37 17.38 -9.09
C LYS A 67 5.65 17.03 -10.55
N GLN A 68 6.90 16.74 -10.90
CA GLN A 68 7.25 16.32 -12.25
C GLN A 68 6.54 15.01 -12.64
N LEU A 69 6.54 14.03 -11.74
CA LEU A 69 5.85 12.76 -11.95
C LEU A 69 4.34 12.95 -12.14
N TRP A 70 3.73 13.84 -11.35
CA TRP A 70 2.32 14.19 -11.48
C TRP A 70 2.00 14.80 -12.85
N ASN A 71 2.80 15.77 -13.29
CA ASN A 71 2.62 16.43 -14.59
C ASN A 71 2.70 15.44 -15.76
N VAL A 72 3.71 14.56 -15.76
CA VAL A 72 3.87 13.52 -16.80
C VAL A 72 2.69 12.56 -16.77
N SER A 73 2.22 12.17 -15.58
CA SER A 73 1.05 11.29 -15.44
C SER A 73 -0.22 11.94 -16.00
N CYS A 74 -0.39 13.25 -15.78
CA CYS A 74 -1.51 14.01 -16.32
C CYS A 74 -1.46 14.10 -17.85
N GLU A 75 -0.29 14.35 -18.43
CA GLU A 75 -0.06 14.37 -19.87
C GLU A 75 -0.37 13.00 -20.51
N LEU A 76 0.09 11.91 -19.90
CA LEU A 76 -0.16 10.54 -20.37
C LEU A 76 -1.64 10.17 -20.37
N LEU A 77 -2.40 10.68 -19.40
CA LEU A 77 -3.83 10.41 -19.26
C LEU A 77 -4.71 11.47 -19.95
N GLY A 78 -4.12 12.55 -20.48
CA GLY A 78 -4.85 13.67 -21.07
C GLY A 78 -5.77 14.40 -20.07
N ILE A 79 -5.45 14.35 -18.78
CA ILE A 79 -6.23 15.01 -17.72
C ILE A 79 -5.66 16.39 -17.43
N GLN A 80 -6.54 17.39 -17.31
CA GLN A 80 -6.18 18.70 -16.75
C GLN A 80 -6.58 18.73 -15.28
N TRP A 81 -5.61 19.08 -14.45
CA TRP A 81 -5.80 19.40 -13.04
C TRP A 81 -5.67 20.93 -12.93
N ASP A 82 -6.76 21.60 -12.54
CA ASP A 82 -6.79 23.03 -12.17
C ASP A 82 -6.38 23.24 -10.71
#